data_AF-A0A5K4EQC7-F1
#
_entry.id   AF-A0A5K4EQC7-F1
#
_cell.length_a   1.000
_cell.length_b   1.000
_cell.length_c   1.000
_cell.angle_alpha   90.00
_cell.angle_beta   90.00
_cell.angle_gamma   90.00
#
_symmetry.space_group_name_H-M   'P 1'
#
loop_
_entity.id
_entity.type
_entity.pdbx_description
1 polymer ?
#
loop_
_entity_poly.entity_id
_entity_poly.type
_entity_poly.pdbx_seq_one_letter_code
_entity_poly.pdbx_strand_id
1 'polypeptide(L)'
;MSSTIGPNARLHRVSEIKECENQSKFVNQRVHEIETFFGNLCSELVSYTRRTSKLRNNGDEIARILLDYSNKEQINRTTSDALRKVSEYFVTLEDYRNTEIDRIVGKVVNPLAAYGEEIKHIKNSLKAESAARRREIINMRKLERSNTIQSSREAEIQLHNAMIDATRSANNLERCVLDFEGRRLKGLKRIITDFIQIEMLWHAKALETLTSAYNAIQLLHEEADLIEFRGTLLRSGSNLTVLNTNNNLPISQQSLTIGDQSSPMISPPVSIRDHRSYRPSSSVHSSMNSMKTGSRCSLTSLGRNKKKNQQLQGQTQQQQHDRLSYSQQLHQQRQNSGISHQVNFYAMLTN
;
A
#
# COMPACT_ATOMS: atom_id res chain seq x y z
N MET A 1 -12.52 70.43 8.87
CA MET A 1 -12.36 69.81 7.53
C MET A 1 -13.12 68.49 7.56
N SER A 2 -14.40 68.51 7.14
CA SER A 2 -15.17 67.28 6.93
C SER A 2 -14.73 66.66 5.62
N SER A 3 -13.93 65.60 5.68
CA SER A 3 -13.71 64.72 4.53
C SER A 3 -14.88 63.76 4.42
N THR A 4 -16.03 64.28 4.01
CA THR A 4 -17.16 63.47 3.55
C THR A 4 -16.65 62.63 2.38
N ILE A 5 -16.71 61.31 2.50
CA ILE A 5 -16.36 60.39 1.41
C ILE A 5 -17.24 60.75 0.22
N GLY A 6 -16.65 61.37 -0.82
CA GLY A 6 -17.38 61.83 -1.99
C GLY A 6 -18.09 60.68 -2.72
N PRO A 7 -19.18 60.96 -3.46
CA PRO A 7 -19.99 59.93 -4.13
C PRO A 7 -19.19 58.98 -5.03
N ASN A 8 -18.11 59.45 -5.66
CA ASN A 8 -17.19 58.63 -6.45
C ASN A 8 -16.39 57.60 -5.61
N ALA A 9 -15.94 57.97 -4.40
CA ALA A 9 -15.22 57.06 -3.51
C ALA A 9 -16.16 55.97 -2.93
N ARG A 10 -17.45 56.29 -2.78
CA ARG A 10 -18.46 55.31 -2.35
C ARG A 10 -18.77 54.28 -3.45
N LEU A 11 -18.95 54.73 -4.70
CA LEU A 11 -19.14 53.83 -5.85
C LEU A 11 -17.96 52.89 -6.05
N HIS A 12 -16.73 53.40 -5.93
CA HIS A 12 -15.51 52.59 -6.00
C HIS A 12 -15.50 51.50 -4.92
N ARG A 13 -15.81 51.84 -3.67
CA ARG A 13 -15.84 50.88 -2.57
C ARG A 13 -16.93 49.82 -2.70
N VAL A 14 -18.10 50.18 -3.22
CA VAL A 14 -19.15 49.19 -3.52
C VAL A 14 -18.69 48.19 -4.60
N SER A 15 -17.90 48.63 -5.59
CA SER A 15 -17.26 47.73 -6.55
C SER A 15 -16.26 46.80 -5.89
N GLU A 16 -15.34 47.35 -5.08
CA GLU A 16 -14.32 46.58 -4.34
C GLU A 16 -14.95 45.48 -3.48
N ILE A 17 -16.02 45.81 -2.73
CA ILE A 17 -16.75 44.84 -1.90
C ILE A 17 -17.29 43.69 -2.77
N LYS A 18 -17.85 44.00 -3.94
CA LYS A 18 -18.43 43.01 -4.85
C LYS A 18 -17.37 42.12 -5.49
N GLU A 19 -16.23 42.67 -5.89
CA GLU A 19 -15.08 41.92 -6.41
C GLU A 19 -14.55 40.96 -5.35
N CYS A 20 -14.40 41.44 -4.12
CA CYS A 20 -13.92 40.65 -3.00
C CYS A 20 -14.92 39.53 -2.63
N GLU A 21 -16.24 39.78 -2.69
CA GLU A 21 -17.26 38.73 -2.52
C GLU A 21 -17.16 37.64 -3.61
N ASN A 22 -16.94 38.03 -4.86
CA ASN A 22 -16.76 37.07 -5.96
C ASN A 22 -15.49 36.24 -5.76
N GLN A 23 -14.40 36.85 -5.31
CA GLN A 23 -13.15 36.16 -4.97
C GLN A 23 -13.37 35.16 -3.83
N SER A 24 -14.05 35.54 -2.75
CA SER A 24 -14.34 34.62 -1.63
C SER A 24 -15.22 33.44 -2.08
N LYS A 25 -16.21 33.67 -2.96
CA LYS A 25 -17.02 32.58 -3.55
C LYS A 25 -16.17 31.62 -4.39
N PHE A 26 -15.31 32.16 -5.24
CA PHE A 26 -14.38 31.37 -6.06
C PHE A 26 -13.46 30.50 -5.19
N VAL A 27 -12.82 31.10 -4.17
CA VAL A 27 -11.94 30.38 -3.25
C VAL A 27 -12.70 29.29 -2.51
N ASN A 28 -13.91 29.55 -2.02
CA ASN A 28 -14.72 28.58 -1.30
C ASN A 28 -15.04 27.36 -2.17
N GLN A 29 -15.54 27.61 -3.39
CA GLN A 29 -15.84 26.56 -4.35
C GLN A 29 -14.60 25.73 -4.67
N ARG A 30 -13.48 26.41 -4.94
CA ARG A 30 -12.21 25.75 -5.26
C ARG A 30 -11.71 24.87 -4.13
N VAL A 31 -11.73 25.36 -2.89
CA VAL A 31 -11.32 24.61 -1.70
C VAL A 31 -12.21 23.38 -1.49
N HIS A 32 -13.52 23.51 -1.70
CA HIS A 32 -14.47 22.41 -1.57
C HIS A 32 -14.25 21.29 -2.61
N GLU A 33 -13.99 21.65 -3.87
CA GLU A 33 -13.65 20.68 -4.92
C GLU A 33 -12.37 19.92 -4.61
N ILE A 34 -11.33 20.60 -4.14
CA ILE A 34 -10.05 19.98 -3.78
C ILE A 34 -10.22 19.02 -2.62
N GLU A 35 -10.95 19.43 -1.59
CA GLU A 35 -11.24 18.60 -0.41
C GLU A 35 -11.96 17.31 -0.82
N THR A 36 -12.96 17.43 -1.69
CA THR A 36 -13.70 16.27 -2.21
C THR A 36 -12.79 15.35 -3.02
N PHE A 37 -11.99 15.91 -3.93
CA PHE A 37 -11.08 15.13 -4.77
C PHE A 37 -10.01 14.39 -3.94
N PHE A 38 -9.34 15.10 -3.02
CA PHE A 38 -8.32 14.48 -2.15
C PHE A 38 -8.93 13.49 -1.17
N GLY A 39 -10.12 13.77 -0.64
CA GLY A 39 -10.86 12.83 0.21
C GLY A 39 -11.17 11.53 -0.52
N ASN A 40 -11.69 11.61 -1.74
CA ASN A 40 -12.00 10.44 -2.58
C ASN A 40 -10.74 9.64 -2.92
N LEU A 41 -9.68 10.32 -3.37
CA LEU A 41 -8.41 9.67 -3.72
C LEU A 41 -7.76 8.99 -2.50
N CYS A 42 -7.76 9.65 -1.35
CA CYS A 42 -7.22 9.10 -0.11
C CYS A 42 -8.00 7.87 0.34
N SER A 43 -9.33 7.92 0.29
CA SER A 43 -10.20 6.77 0.61
C SER A 43 -9.90 5.56 -0.28
N GLU A 44 -9.76 5.77 -1.59
CA GLU A 44 -9.42 4.69 -2.51
C GLU A 44 -8.02 4.13 -2.27
N LEU A 45 -7.01 4.96 -2.00
CA LEU A 45 -5.66 4.49 -1.69
C LEU A 45 -5.59 3.72 -0.37
N VAL A 46 -6.34 4.13 0.65
CA VAL A 46 -6.49 3.36 1.90
C VAL A 46 -7.18 2.01 1.66
N SER A 47 -8.20 1.99 0.78
CA SER A 47 -8.85 0.75 0.37
C SER A 47 -7.90 -0.17 -0.39
N TYR A 48 -7.06 0.41 -1.25
CA TYR A 48 -6.01 -0.26 -2.00
C TYR A 48 -5.02 -0.94 -1.06
N THR A 49 -4.39 -0.20 -0.14
CA THR A 49 -3.41 -0.76 0.81
C THR A 49 -4.02 -1.89 1.65
N ARG A 50 -5.25 -1.73 2.14
CA ARG A 50 -5.95 -2.79 2.89
C ARG A 50 -6.19 -4.05 2.06
N ARG A 51 -6.52 -3.91 0.77
CA ARG A 51 -6.70 -5.05 -0.15
C ARG A 51 -5.35 -5.72 -0.42
N THR A 52 -4.28 -4.95 -0.61
CA THR A 52 -2.92 -5.47 -0.81
C THR A 52 -2.42 -6.20 0.45
N SER A 53 -2.70 -5.72 1.66
CA SER A 53 -2.38 -6.46 2.89
C SER A 53 -3.11 -7.80 2.99
N LYS A 54 -4.35 -7.89 2.50
CA LYS A 54 -5.06 -9.18 2.45
C LYS A 54 -4.43 -10.13 1.43
N LEU A 55 -4.01 -9.60 0.28
CA LEU A 55 -3.30 -10.40 -0.72
C LEU A 55 -1.97 -10.92 -0.15
N ARG A 56 -1.24 -10.09 0.60
CA ARG A 56 -0.04 -10.49 1.35
C ARG A 56 -0.30 -11.70 2.24
N ASN A 57 -1.30 -11.60 3.12
CA ASN A 57 -1.65 -12.68 4.03
C ASN A 57 -2.00 -13.99 3.31
N ASN A 58 -2.62 -13.91 2.12
CA ASN A 58 -2.89 -15.09 1.31
C ASN A 58 -1.60 -15.69 0.74
N GLY A 59 -0.64 -14.86 0.32
CA GLY A 59 0.68 -15.30 -0.12
C GLY A 59 1.47 -15.97 1.00
N ASP A 60 1.45 -15.39 2.21
CA ASP A 60 2.07 -15.99 3.41
C ASP A 60 1.49 -17.38 3.72
N GLU A 61 0.17 -17.53 3.57
CA GLU A 61 -0.51 -18.81 3.78
C GLU A 61 -0.13 -19.86 2.72
N ILE A 62 0.02 -19.44 1.45
CA ILE A 62 0.53 -20.32 0.39
C ILE A 62 1.94 -20.79 0.74
N ALA A 63 2.83 -19.87 1.12
CA ALA A 63 4.20 -20.20 1.51
C ALA A 63 4.22 -21.22 2.67
N ARG A 64 3.39 -20.98 3.70
CA ARG A 64 3.27 -21.88 4.86
C ARG A 64 2.81 -23.29 4.47
N ILE A 65 1.81 -23.41 3.60
CA ILE A 65 1.30 -24.72 3.13
C ILE A 65 2.39 -25.47 2.34
N LEU A 66 3.11 -24.77 1.45
CA LEU A 66 4.20 -25.38 0.67
C LEU A 66 5.33 -25.89 1.57
N LEU A 67 5.70 -25.12 2.59
CA LEU A 67 6.71 -25.54 3.57
C LEU A 67 6.22 -26.75 4.38
N ASP A 68 4.98 -26.73 4.85
CA ASP A 68 4.41 -27.87 5.59
C ASP A 68 4.38 -29.14 4.75
N TYR A 69 4.04 -29.05 3.45
CA TYR A 69 4.12 -30.18 2.55
C TYR A 69 5.58 -30.65 2.39
N SER A 70 6.52 -29.74 2.11
CA SER A 70 7.94 -30.14 1.98
C SER A 70 8.47 -30.89 3.21
N ASN A 71 8.10 -30.46 4.42
CA ASN A 71 8.54 -31.10 5.66
C ASN A 71 7.89 -32.47 5.90
N LYS A 72 6.68 -32.69 5.40
CA LYS A 72 5.94 -33.96 5.52
C LYS A 72 6.28 -34.95 4.40
N GLU A 73 6.75 -34.46 3.27
CA GLU A 73 7.20 -35.29 2.15
C GLU A 73 8.55 -35.93 2.51
N GLN A 74 8.53 -37.25 2.70
CA GLN A 74 9.69 -38.04 3.11
C GLN A 74 10.16 -39.02 2.02
N ILE A 75 9.37 -39.17 0.96
CA ILE A 75 9.64 -40.12 -0.12
C ILE A 75 10.20 -39.37 -1.32
N ASN A 76 9.49 -38.33 -1.76
CA ASN A 76 9.86 -37.57 -2.96
C ASN A 76 10.83 -36.44 -2.58
N ARG A 77 12.12 -36.76 -2.43
CA ARG A 77 13.12 -35.82 -1.90
C ARG A 77 13.31 -34.60 -2.79
N THR A 78 13.33 -34.75 -4.11
CA THR A 78 13.54 -33.60 -5.01
C THR A 78 12.32 -32.67 -5.00
N THR A 79 11.11 -33.24 -4.92
CA THR A 79 9.87 -32.48 -4.66
C THR A 79 9.94 -31.73 -3.34
N SER A 80 10.32 -32.39 -2.24
CA SER A 80 10.45 -31.76 -0.92
C SER A 80 11.40 -30.55 -0.98
N ASP A 81 12.60 -30.73 -1.52
CA ASP A 81 13.60 -29.66 -1.61
C ASP A 81 13.17 -28.50 -2.51
N ALA A 82 12.52 -28.80 -3.65
CA ALA A 82 12.00 -27.79 -4.57
C ALA A 82 10.87 -26.96 -3.91
N LEU A 83 9.91 -27.63 -3.26
CA LEU A 83 8.80 -26.96 -2.58
C LEU A 83 9.27 -26.10 -1.41
N ARG A 84 10.28 -26.55 -0.65
CA ARG A 84 10.88 -25.75 0.42
C ARG A 84 11.47 -24.44 -0.13
N LYS A 85 12.24 -24.50 -1.22
CA LYS A 85 12.80 -23.30 -1.87
C LYS A 85 11.73 -22.37 -2.41
N VAL A 86 10.69 -22.92 -3.07
CA VAL A 86 9.57 -22.10 -3.56
C VAL A 86 8.88 -21.38 -2.41
N SER A 87 8.66 -22.05 -1.27
CA SER A 87 8.13 -21.42 -0.07
C SER A 87 8.98 -20.23 0.41
N GLU A 88 10.30 -20.41 0.51
CA GLU A 88 11.24 -19.34 0.92
C GLU A 88 11.16 -18.11 -0.02
N TYR A 89 11.04 -18.33 -1.33
CA TYR A 89 10.84 -17.24 -2.29
C TYR A 89 9.48 -16.56 -2.14
N PHE A 90 8.41 -17.30 -1.84
CA PHE A 90 7.09 -16.70 -1.57
C PHE A 90 7.09 -15.87 -0.28
N VAL A 91 7.77 -16.30 0.79
CA VAL A 91 7.95 -15.47 1.99
C VAL A 91 8.65 -14.15 1.63
N THR A 92 9.75 -14.24 0.88
CA THR A 92 10.50 -13.06 0.44
C THR A 92 9.65 -12.13 -0.44
N LEU A 93 8.83 -12.71 -1.34
CA LEU A 93 7.91 -11.97 -2.19
C LEU A 93 6.90 -11.17 -1.37
N GLU A 94 6.36 -11.76 -0.30
CA GLU A 94 5.37 -11.11 0.55
C GLU A 94 5.98 -10.10 1.54
N ASP A 95 7.26 -10.25 1.93
CA ASP A 95 8.02 -9.20 2.63
C ASP A 95 8.20 -7.94 1.77
N TYR A 96 8.48 -8.11 0.48
CA TYR A 96 8.52 -7.00 -0.47
C TYR A 96 7.15 -6.34 -0.63
N ARG A 97 6.06 -7.12 -0.69
CA ARG A 97 4.69 -6.58 -0.71
C ARG A 97 4.36 -5.84 0.59
N ASN A 98 4.81 -6.32 1.75
CA ASN A 98 4.67 -5.59 3.01
C ASN A 98 5.35 -4.22 2.94
N THR A 99 6.58 -4.20 2.43
CA THR A 99 7.37 -2.98 2.25
C THR A 99 6.69 -2.00 1.28
N GLU A 100 6.09 -2.51 0.20
CA GLU A 100 5.27 -1.73 -0.73
C GLU A 100 4.11 -1.03 0.01
N ILE A 101 3.33 -1.79 0.79
CA ILE A 101 2.21 -1.26 1.58
C ILE A 101 2.68 -0.13 2.51
N ASP A 102 3.74 -0.37 3.28
CA ASP A 102 4.29 0.62 4.22
C ASP A 102 4.74 1.89 3.50
N ARG A 103 5.33 1.77 2.32
CA ARG A 103 5.74 2.91 1.50
C ARG A 103 4.56 3.68 0.93
N ILE A 104 3.51 3.00 0.46
CA ILE A 104 2.29 3.67 -0.02
C ILE A 104 1.64 4.43 1.14
N VAL A 105 1.53 3.83 2.33
CA VAL A 105 0.98 4.50 3.51
C VAL A 105 1.82 5.74 3.85
N GLY A 106 3.14 5.59 3.94
CA GLY A 106 4.04 6.66 4.38
C GLY A 106 4.20 7.81 3.37
N LYS A 107 4.33 7.51 2.08
CA LYS A 107 4.66 8.50 1.04
C LYS A 107 3.46 8.98 0.23
N VAL A 108 2.33 8.27 0.28
CA VAL A 108 1.17 8.59 -0.55
C VAL A 108 -0.03 8.93 0.32
N VAL A 109 -0.47 8.02 1.19
CA VAL A 109 -1.68 8.19 2.01
C VAL A 109 -1.48 9.31 3.04
N ASN A 110 -0.41 9.27 3.83
CA ASN A 110 -0.20 10.25 4.90
C ASN A 110 -0.03 11.69 4.36
N PRO A 111 0.76 11.95 3.29
CA PRO A 111 0.85 13.29 2.72
C PRO A 111 -0.46 13.76 2.10
N LEU A 112 -1.26 12.87 1.51
CA LEU A 112 -2.56 13.23 0.97
C LEU A 112 -3.54 13.61 2.09
N ALA A 113 -3.54 12.86 3.20
CA ALA A 113 -4.37 13.14 4.38
C ALA A 113 -3.98 14.47 5.07
N ALA A 114 -2.69 14.82 5.08
CA ALA A 114 -2.20 16.06 5.69
C ALA A 114 -2.80 17.33 5.07
N TYR A 115 -3.20 17.29 3.79
CA TYR A 115 -3.89 18.40 3.15
C TYR A 115 -5.25 18.74 3.79
N GLY A 116 -5.85 17.83 4.55
CA GLY A 116 -7.08 18.11 5.29
C GLY A 116 -6.92 19.27 6.29
N GLU A 117 -5.79 19.33 7.02
CA GLU A 117 -5.52 20.44 7.94
C GLU A 117 -5.20 21.74 7.19
N GLU A 118 -4.53 21.66 6.03
CA GLU A 118 -4.28 22.85 5.19
C GLU A 118 -5.58 23.45 4.64
N ILE A 119 -6.48 22.61 4.15
CA ILE A 119 -7.80 23.00 3.65
C ILE A 119 -8.62 23.66 4.77
N LYS A 120 -8.58 23.09 5.98
CA LYS A 120 -9.23 23.64 7.17
C LYS A 120 -8.66 25.01 7.55
N HIS A 121 -7.35 25.21 7.45
CA HIS A 121 -6.73 26.52 7.66
C HIS A 121 -7.28 27.57 6.68
N ILE A 122 -7.36 27.25 5.39
CA ILE A 122 -7.89 28.18 4.37
C ILE A 122 -9.36 28.50 4.63
N LYS A 123 -10.17 27.50 5.01
CA LYS A 123 -11.57 27.71 5.40
C LYS A 123 -11.70 28.65 6.60
N ASN A 124 -10.77 28.58 7.56
CA ASN A 124 -10.76 29.50 8.69
C ASN A 124 -10.38 30.93 8.26
N SER A 125 -9.38 31.08 7.40
CA SER A 125 -9.02 32.38 6.80
C SER A 125 -10.19 32.98 6.02
N LEU A 126 -10.91 32.17 5.24
CA LEU A 126 -12.09 32.59 4.49
C LEU A 126 -13.22 33.07 5.41
N LYS A 127 -13.47 32.38 6.53
CA LYS A 127 -14.44 32.80 7.54
C LYS A 127 -14.04 34.12 8.20
N ALA A 128 -12.76 34.28 8.54
CA ALA A 128 -12.24 35.49 9.16
C ALA A 128 -12.39 36.70 8.23
N GLU A 129 -12.02 36.54 6.95
CA GLU A 129 -12.20 37.54 5.90
C GLU A 129 -13.69 37.91 5.76
N SER A 130 -14.57 36.92 5.57
CA SER A 130 -16.02 37.15 5.46
C SER A 130 -16.61 37.88 6.67
N ALA A 131 -16.09 37.64 7.88
CA ALA A 131 -16.51 38.32 9.10
C ALA A 131 -16.01 39.77 9.15
N ALA A 132 -14.79 40.05 8.70
CA ALA A 132 -14.25 41.41 8.58
C ALA A 132 -15.05 42.22 7.55
N ARG A 133 -15.33 41.64 6.38
CA ARG A 133 -16.16 42.28 5.35
C ARG A 133 -17.59 42.54 5.82
N ARG A 134 -18.19 41.60 6.56
CA ARG A 134 -19.52 41.82 7.16
C ARG A 134 -19.50 42.99 8.14
N ARG A 135 -18.46 43.14 8.95
CA ARG A 135 -18.29 44.29 9.86
C ARG A 135 -18.16 45.60 9.09
N GLU A 136 -17.42 45.63 7.98
CA GLU A 136 -17.33 46.79 7.10
C GLU A 136 -18.72 47.22 6.59
N ILE A 137 -19.49 46.28 6.03
CA ILE A 137 -20.85 46.54 5.51
C ILE A 137 -21.79 47.06 6.61
N ILE A 138 -21.73 46.47 7.81
CA ILE A 138 -22.55 46.91 8.95
C ILE A 138 -22.19 48.34 9.36
N ASN A 139 -20.90 48.66 9.47
CA ASN A 139 -20.46 50.01 9.83
C ASN A 139 -20.78 51.05 8.75
N MET A 140 -20.73 50.65 7.47
CA MET A 140 -21.13 51.51 6.35
C MET A 140 -22.62 51.90 6.46
N ARG A 141 -23.49 50.92 6.70
CA ARG A 141 -24.94 51.15 6.92
C ARG A 141 -25.23 51.91 8.20
N LYS A 142 -24.37 51.80 9.23
CA LYS A 142 -24.50 52.55 10.47
C LYS A 142 -24.21 54.03 10.24
N LEU A 143 -23.14 54.34 9.50
CA LEU A 143 -22.80 55.71 9.11
C LEU A 143 -23.92 56.36 8.28
N GLU A 144 -24.57 55.61 7.37
CA GLU A 144 -25.71 56.10 6.58
C GLU A 144 -26.94 56.46 7.41
N ARG A 145 -27.06 55.94 8.64
CA ARG A 145 -28.20 56.17 9.55
C ARG A 145 -27.88 57.16 10.68
N SER A 146 -26.65 57.67 10.76
CA SER A 146 -26.24 58.62 11.78
C SER A 146 -26.81 60.01 11.49
N ASN A 147 -27.65 60.50 12.39
CA ASN A 147 -28.38 61.77 12.21
C ASN A 147 -27.75 62.96 12.97
N THR A 148 -26.77 62.72 13.84
CA THR A 148 -26.08 63.77 14.61
C THR A 148 -24.61 63.85 14.23
N ILE A 149 -24.03 65.05 14.30
CA ILE A 149 -22.63 65.31 13.93
C ILE A 149 -21.66 64.43 14.73
N GLN A 150 -21.91 64.29 16.04
CA GLN A 150 -21.08 63.45 16.92
C GLN A 150 -21.21 61.96 16.58
N SER A 151 -22.44 61.48 16.33
CA SER A 151 -22.68 60.08 15.94
C SER A 151 -22.06 59.76 14.57
N SER A 152 -22.11 60.70 13.62
CA SER A 152 -21.49 60.54 12.30
C SER A 152 -19.98 60.41 12.41
N ARG A 153 -19.33 61.25 13.23
CA ARG A 153 -17.88 61.21 13.43
C ARG A 153 -17.39 59.89 14.04
N GLU A 154 -18.11 59.37 15.02
CA GLU A 154 -17.80 58.07 15.64
C GLU A 154 -18.02 56.91 14.67
N ALA A 155 -19.09 56.96 13.86
CA ALA A 155 -19.36 55.96 12.83
C ALA A 155 -18.33 55.99 11.69
N GLU A 156 -17.81 57.15 11.31
CA GLU A 156 -16.71 57.30 10.34
C GLU A 156 -15.43 56.60 10.80
N ILE A 157 -15.04 56.78 12.06
CA ILE A 157 -13.85 56.11 12.63
C ILE A 157 -14.05 54.60 12.67
N GLN A 158 -15.23 54.13 13.09
CA GLN A 158 -15.55 52.70 13.12
C GLN A 158 -15.53 52.07 11.71
N LEU A 159 -16.09 52.77 10.72
CA LEU A 159 -16.05 52.34 9.32
C LEU A 159 -14.61 52.26 8.81
N HIS A 160 -13.81 53.31 9.05
CA HIS A 160 -12.41 53.34 8.61
C HIS A 160 -11.60 52.16 9.19
N ASN A 161 -11.76 51.86 10.48
CA ASN A 161 -11.10 50.72 11.10
C ASN A 161 -11.59 49.37 10.54
N ALA A 162 -12.90 49.23 10.29
CA ALA A 162 -13.47 48.02 9.71
C ALA A 162 -13.00 47.79 8.27
N MET A 163 -12.84 48.85 7.48
CA MET A 163 -12.27 48.79 6.13
C MET A 163 -10.81 48.32 6.15
N ILE A 164 -9.97 48.89 7.01
CA ILE A 164 -8.56 48.48 7.13
C ILE A 164 -8.47 46.99 7.47
N ASP A 165 -9.30 46.52 8.41
CA ASP A 165 -9.34 45.12 8.81
C ASP A 165 -9.83 44.22 7.66
N ALA A 166 -10.86 44.63 6.93
CA ALA A 166 -11.35 43.92 5.75
C ALA A 166 -10.26 43.79 4.67
N THR A 167 -9.61 44.89 4.27
CA THR A 167 -8.50 44.88 3.30
C THR A 167 -7.34 44.00 3.77
N ARG A 168 -6.94 44.11 5.05
CA ARG A 168 -5.88 43.26 5.62
C ARG A 168 -6.24 41.78 5.55
N SER A 169 -7.48 41.43 5.91
CA SER A 169 -7.96 40.06 5.90
C SER A 169 -8.05 39.47 4.48
N ALA A 170 -8.44 40.28 3.48
CA ALA A 170 -8.48 39.88 2.09
C ALA A 170 -7.08 39.57 1.53
N ASN A 171 -6.11 40.45 1.78
CA ASN A 171 -4.71 40.23 1.38
C ASN A 171 -4.11 38.97 2.03
N ASN A 172 -4.43 38.72 3.30
CA ASN A 172 -4.01 37.50 3.99
C ASN A 172 -4.64 36.24 3.38
N LEU A 173 -5.93 36.29 3.01
CA LEU A 173 -6.61 35.19 2.35
C LEU A 173 -5.98 34.89 0.99
N GLU A 174 -5.76 35.91 0.17
CA GLU A 174 -5.15 35.77 -1.15
C GLU A 174 -3.78 35.09 -1.07
N ARG A 175 -2.90 35.59 -0.19
CA ARG A 175 -1.57 34.99 0.03
C ARG A 175 -1.68 33.53 0.48
N CYS A 176 -2.55 33.24 1.44
CA CYS A 176 -2.76 31.89 1.93
C CYS A 176 -3.23 30.92 0.83
N VAL A 177 -4.14 31.38 -0.05
CA VAL A 177 -4.67 30.57 -1.15
C VAL A 177 -3.62 30.33 -2.22
N LEU A 178 -2.85 31.35 -2.60
CA LEU A 178 -1.77 31.23 -3.59
C LEU A 178 -0.66 30.29 -3.10
N ASP A 179 -0.22 30.45 -1.85
CA ASP A 179 0.78 29.59 -1.23
C ASP A 179 0.30 28.14 -1.13
N PHE A 180 -0.99 27.94 -0.80
CA PHE A 180 -1.60 26.61 -0.81
C PHE A 180 -1.66 26.00 -2.20
N GLU A 181 -2.15 26.72 -3.20
CA GLU A 181 -2.25 26.24 -4.59
C GLU A 181 -0.88 25.81 -5.12
N GLY A 182 0.16 26.62 -4.88
CA GLY A 182 1.53 26.29 -5.24
C GLY A 182 2.06 25.02 -4.55
N ARG A 183 1.83 24.88 -3.23
CA ARG A 183 2.25 23.68 -2.47
C ARG A 183 1.46 22.44 -2.90
N ARG A 184 0.15 22.59 -3.11
CA ARG A 184 -0.76 21.52 -3.55
C ARG A 184 -0.33 20.94 -4.88
N LEU A 185 -0.05 21.76 -5.89
CA LEU A 185 0.36 21.29 -7.22
C LEU A 185 1.68 20.51 -7.15
N LYS A 186 2.68 21.05 -6.45
CA LYS A 186 3.98 20.39 -6.27
C LYS A 186 3.85 19.08 -5.49
N GLY A 187 3.08 19.08 -4.41
CA GLY A 187 2.88 17.90 -3.59
C GLY A 187 2.03 16.84 -4.28
N LEU A 188 1.00 17.20 -5.04
CA LEU A 188 0.22 16.24 -5.83
C LEU A 188 1.10 15.54 -6.86
N LYS A 189 1.92 16.31 -7.61
CA LYS A 189 2.90 15.74 -8.53
C LYS A 189 3.79 14.73 -7.81
N ARG A 190 4.37 15.12 -6.66
CA ARG A 190 5.23 14.25 -5.86
C ARG A 190 4.51 12.98 -5.40
N ILE A 191 3.32 13.10 -4.81
CA ILE A 191 2.54 11.97 -4.29
C ILE A 191 2.26 10.94 -5.39
N ILE A 192 1.82 11.40 -6.56
CA ILE A 192 1.51 10.50 -7.68
C ILE A 192 2.80 9.88 -8.25
N THR A 193 3.89 10.65 -8.35
CA THR A 193 5.19 10.11 -8.74
C THR A 193 5.69 9.05 -7.76
N ASP A 194 5.63 9.31 -6.45
CA ASP A 194 6.01 8.36 -5.41
C ASP A 194 5.18 7.07 -5.52
N PHE A 195 3.85 7.17 -5.72
CA PHE A 195 2.99 5.99 -5.92
C PHE A 195 3.43 5.14 -7.12
N ILE A 196 3.63 5.77 -8.28
CA ILE A 196 4.06 5.07 -9.51
C ILE A 196 5.41 4.39 -9.30
N GLN A 197 6.37 5.09 -8.68
CA GLN A 197 7.70 4.53 -8.42
C GLN A 197 7.67 3.36 -7.44
N ILE A 198 6.82 3.42 -6.42
CA ILE A 198 6.64 2.32 -5.46
C ILE A 198 6.10 1.07 -6.18
N GLU A 199 5.06 1.22 -7.00
CA GLU A 199 4.46 0.12 -7.77
C GLU A 199 5.46 -0.46 -8.79
N MET A 200 6.21 0.40 -9.51
CA MET A 200 7.26 -0.04 -10.43
C MET A 200 8.32 -0.90 -9.73
N LEU A 201 8.77 -0.45 -8.56
CA LEU A 201 9.78 -1.17 -7.79
C LEU A 201 9.24 -2.49 -7.26
N TRP A 202 8.00 -2.51 -6.76
CA TRP A 202 7.34 -3.74 -6.34
C TRP A 202 7.28 -4.72 -7.51
N HIS A 203 6.79 -4.31 -8.68
CA HIS A 203 6.70 -5.18 -9.84
C HIS A 203 8.07 -5.72 -10.30
N ALA A 204 9.11 -4.90 -10.26
CA ALA A 204 10.47 -5.35 -10.57
C ALA A 204 10.95 -6.44 -9.59
N LYS A 205 10.75 -6.22 -8.28
CA LYS A 205 11.13 -7.19 -7.24
C LYS A 205 10.28 -8.45 -7.27
N ALA A 206 9.00 -8.33 -7.57
CA ALA A 206 8.10 -9.44 -7.74
C ALA A 206 8.53 -10.32 -8.91
N LEU A 207 8.85 -9.72 -10.06
CA LEU A 207 9.32 -10.45 -11.23
C LEU A 207 10.63 -11.19 -10.93
N GLU A 208 11.62 -10.50 -10.36
CA GLU A 208 12.91 -11.10 -9.96
C GLU A 208 12.73 -12.32 -9.03
N THR A 209 11.88 -12.17 -8.01
CA THR A 209 11.63 -13.23 -7.01
C THR A 209 10.83 -14.39 -7.61
N LEU A 210 9.80 -14.10 -8.40
CA LEU A 210 8.99 -15.13 -9.07
C LEU A 210 9.79 -15.91 -10.11
N THR A 211 10.71 -15.26 -10.84
CA THR A 211 11.64 -15.98 -11.73
C THR A 211 12.54 -16.93 -10.94
N SER A 212 13.00 -16.54 -9.76
CA SER A 212 13.79 -17.41 -8.88
C SER A 212 12.96 -18.60 -8.37
N ALA A 213 11.72 -18.36 -7.95
CA ALA A 213 10.78 -19.42 -7.57
C ALA A 213 10.48 -20.37 -8.74
N TYR A 214 10.30 -19.84 -9.96
CA TYR A 214 10.10 -20.63 -11.16
C TYR A 214 11.30 -21.56 -11.43
N ASN A 215 12.52 -21.05 -11.35
CA ASN A 215 13.72 -21.88 -11.53
C ASN A 215 13.86 -22.92 -10.41
N ALA A 216 13.46 -22.60 -9.17
CA ALA A 216 13.52 -23.54 -8.06
C ALA A 216 12.58 -24.74 -8.25
N ILE A 217 11.37 -24.52 -8.78
CA ILE A 217 10.46 -25.65 -9.05
C ILE A 217 10.95 -26.52 -10.21
N GLN A 218 11.73 -26.00 -11.16
CA GLN A 218 12.36 -26.82 -12.22
C GLN A 218 13.42 -27.81 -11.68
N LEU A 219 13.83 -27.71 -10.40
CA LEU A 219 14.73 -28.67 -9.76
C LEU A 219 14.01 -29.95 -9.32
N LEU A 220 12.67 -29.98 -9.35
CA LEU A 220 11.89 -31.18 -9.09
C LEU A 220 12.15 -32.17 -10.22
N HIS A 221 12.52 -33.41 -9.86
CA HIS A 221 12.85 -34.46 -10.82
C HIS A 221 11.89 -35.65 -10.64
N GLU A 222 10.82 -35.68 -11.42
CA GLU A 222 9.71 -36.62 -11.24
C GLU A 222 10.16 -38.07 -11.32
N GLU A 223 11.03 -38.41 -12.29
CA GLU A 223 11.49 -39.79 -12.47
C GLU A 223 12.34 -40.29 -11.29
N ALA A 224 13.18 -39.42 -10.71
CA ALA A 224 14.01 -39.78 -9.57
C ALA A 224 13.14 -40.02 -8.33
N ASP A 225 12.17 -39.15 -8.09
CA ASP A 225 11.19 -39.28 -7.01
C ASP A 225 10.32 -40.54 -7.20
N LEU A 226 9.89 -40.86 -8.42
CA LEU A 226 9.13 -42.09 -8.72
C LEU A 226 9.95 -43.36 -8.47
N ILE A 227 11.25 -43.36 -8.77
CA ILE A 227 12.15 -44.47 -8.45
C ILE A 227 12.25 -44.65 -6.92
N GLU A 228 12.41 -43.55 -6.16
CA GLU A 228 12.46 -43.59 -4.70
C GLU A 228 11.14 -44.09 -4.09
N PHE A 229 10.01 -43.64 -4.65
CA PHE A 229 8.68 -44.12 -4.29
C PHE A 229 8.53 -45.61 -4.56
N ARG A 230 8.89 -46.10 -5.75
CA ARG A 230 8.82 -47.53 -6.10
C ARG A 230 9.68 -48.38 -5.16
N GLY A 231 10.89 -47.91 -4.85
CA GLY A 231 11.77 -48.59 -3.89
C GLY A 231 11.16 -48.68 -2.49
N THR A 232 10.51 -47.62 -2.03
CA THR A 232 9.80 -47.58 -0.74
C THR A 232 8.56 -48.46 -0.74
N LEU A 233 7.79 -48.48 -1.83
CA LEU A 233 6.61 -49.33 -2.00
C LEU A 233 7.00 -50.83 -1.93
N LEU A 234 8.04 -51.25 -2.65
CA LEU A 234 8.50 -52.64 -2.67
C LEU A 234 9.02 -53.10 -1.29
N ARG A 235 9.79 -52.26 -0.59
CA ARG A 235 10.25 -52.57 0.78
C ARG A 235 9.09 -52.67 1.76
N SER A 236 8.06 -51.85 1.60
CA SER A 236 6.88 -51.85 2.47
C SER A 236 6.04 -53.14 2.33
N GLY A 237 6.02 -53.75 1.14
CA GLY A 237 5.37 -55.04 0.89
C GLY A 237 6.18 -56.27 1.34
N SER A 238 7.47 -56.11 1.63
CA SER A 238 8.39 -57.22 1.91
C SER A 238 8.31 -57.78 3.35
N ASN A 239 7.37 -57.29 4.17
CA ASN A 239 7.16 -57.75 5.56
C ASN A 239 6.14 -58.90 5.69
N LEU A 240 5.82 -59.65 4.62
CA LEU A 240 4.84 -60.75 4.69
C LEU A 240 5.31 -62.14 4.24
N THR A 241 6.60 -62.37 3.97
CA THR A 241 7.08 -63.74 3.65
C THR A 241 8.51 -63.97 4.13
N VAL A 242 8.69 -64.12 5.44
CA VAL A 242 9.80 -64.91 5.98
C VAL A 242 9.20 -65.90 6.98
N LEU A 243 9.43 -67.19 6.71
CA LEU A 243 9.06 -68.40 7.43
C LEU A 243 7.91 -69.22 6.82
N ASN A 244 8.24 -70.05 5.81
CA ASN A 244 8.13 -71.51 5.94
C ASN A 244 8.48 -72.17 4.61
N THR A 245 9.66 -72.81 4.54
CA THR A 245 9.88 -74.01 3.72
C THR A 245 11.17 -74.67 4.18
N ASN A 246 11.03 -75.56 5.15
CA ASN A 246 12.01 -76.63 5.38
C ASN A 246 12.00 -77.54 4.15
N ASN A 247 13.16 -77.78 3.53
CA ASN A 247 13.57 -79.10 3.06
C ASN A 247 15.07 -79.15 2.72
N ASN A 248 15.72 -80.08 3.42
CA ASN A 248 17.10 -80.59 3.41
C ASN A 248 17.96 -80.52 2.12
N LEU A 249 19.20 -80.01 2.32
CA LEU A 249 20.57 -80.39 1.87
C LEU A 249 20.80 -81.46 0.75
N PRO A 250 21.98 -81.52 0.06
CA PRO A 250 23.32 -81.17 0.60
C PRO A 250 24.37 -80.47 -0.30
N ILE A 251 25.27 -79.77 0.39
CA ILE A 251 26.75 -79.68 0.25
C ILE A 251 27.39 -80.11 -1.09
N SER A 252 28.15 -79.19 -1.68
CA SER A 252 29.49 -79.47 -2.20
C SER A 252 30.38 -78.22 -2.17
N GLN A 253 31.57 -78.43 -1.62
CA GLN A 253 32.67 -77.49 -1.46
C GLN A 253 33.27 -77.11 -2.81
N GLN A 254 33.80 -75.89 -2.94
CA GLN A 254 35.15 -75.68 -3.49
C GLN A 254 35.67 -74.28 -3.19
N SER A 255 36.76 -74.27 -2.43
CA SER A 255 37.68 -73.17 -2.18
C SER A 255 38.64 -73.07 -3.36
N LEU A 256 38.87 -71.86 -3.88
CA LEU A 256 40.10 -71.51 -4.60
C LEU A 256 40.54 -70.12 -4.18
N THR A 257 41.71 -70.08 -3.53
CA THR A 257 42.53 -68.89 -3.29
C THR A 257 43.78 -69.02 -4.14
N ILE A 258 44.07 -68.03 -4.99
CA ILE A 258 45.38 -67.69 -5.58
C ILE A 258 45.27 -66.17 -5.85
N GLY A 259 45.98 -65.28 -5.13
CA GLY A 259 47.35 -64.81 -5.45
C GLY A 259 47.34 -64.01 -6.76
N ASP A 260 47.82 -62.78 -6.92
CA ASP A 260 48.89 -62.04 -6.26
C ASP A 260 48.99 -60.64 -6.94
N GLN A 261 49.70 -59.71 -6.28
CA GLN A 261 50.42 -58.52 -6.79
C GLN A 261 49.76 -57.14 -6.96
N SER A 262 50.29 -56.24 -6.13
CA SER A 262 50.86 -54.91 -6.44
C SER A 262 49.94 -53.66 -6.45
N SER A 263 50.05 -52.88 -5.37
CA SER A 263 49.97 -51.41 -5.43
C SER A 263 51.30 -50.83 -5.91
N PRO A 264 51.35 -49.58 -6.42
CA PRO A 264 51.85 -48.52 -5.53
C PRO A 264 51.21 -47.11 -5.68
N MET A 265 51.20 -46.42 -4.53
CA MET A 265 51.61 -45.02 -4.28
C MET A 265 50.61 -43.85 -4.30
N ILE A 266 50.55 -43.27 -3.10
CA ILE A 266 50.11 -41.96 -2.59
C ILE A 266 51.15 -40.92 -3.07
N SER A 267 50.87 -39.66 -3.49
CA SER A 267 50.54 -38.43 -2.71
C SER A 267 50.94 -37.18 -3.58
N PRO A 268 50.79 -35.88 -3.19
CA PRO A 268 49.86 -35.16 -2.31
C PRO A 268 49.43 -33.77 -2.93
N PRO A 269 49.16 -32.64 -2.20
CA PRO A 269 48.00 -31.77 -2.47
C PRO A 269 48.40 -30.31 -2.84
N VAL A 270 47.42 -29.43 -3.10
CA VAL A 270 47.65 -27.97 -3.06
C VAL A 270 46.51 -27.28 -2.29
N SER A 271 46.89 -26.59 -1.22
CA SER A 271 46.08 -25.67 -0.39
C SER A 271 46.22 -24.24 -0.90
N ILE A 272 45.11 -23.46 -0.88
CA ILE A 272 45.08 -22.00 -0.61
C ILE A 272 43.70 -21.72 0.05
N ARG A 273 43.66 -21.38 1.36
CA ARG A 273 43.34 -20.04 1.94
C ARG A 273 42.07 -19.38 1.36
N ASP A 274 41.10 -18.87 2.12
CA ASP A 274 41.22 -18.06 3.34
C ASP A 274 39.89 -17.95 4.12
N HIS A 275 40.03 -17.45 5.34
CA HIS A 275 39.07 -17.14 6.38
C HIS A 275 37.89 -16.22 6.02
N ARG A 276 36.69 -16.51 6.55
CA ARG A 276 35.99 -15.62 7.51
C ARG A 276 34.78 -16.31 8.15
N SER A 277 34.85 -16.45 9.47
CA SER A 277 33.77 -16.93 10.33
C SER A 277 32.99 -15.74 10.90
N TYR A 278 31.67 -15.78 10.85
CA TYR A 278 30.81 -15.07 11.80
C TYR A 278 29.82 -16.07 12.41
N ARG A 279 29.85 -16.09 13.74
CA ARG A 279 29.08 -16.91 14.68
C ARG A 279 27.71 -16.27 14.92
N PRO A 280 26.69 -17.05 15.33
CA PRO A 280 25.82 -16.56 16.39
C PRO A 280 25.77 -17.52 17.57
N SER A 281 25.90 -16.94 18.75
CA SER A 281 25.67 -17.58 20.04
C SER A 281 24.18 -17.64 20.37
N SER A 282 23.83 -18.74 21.02
CA SER A 282 22.67 -19.04 21.86
C SER A 282 22.02 -17.88 22.63
N SER A 283 20.69 -17.89 22.73
CA SER A 283 20.01 -17.57 24.00
C SER A 283 18.67 -18.28 24.11
N VAL A 284 18.43 -18.74 25.33
CA VAL A 284 17.43 -19.70 25.81
C VAL A 284 16.10 -19.01 26.11
N HIS A 285 15.02 -19.79 25.97
CA HIS A 285 13.66 -19.55 26.43
C HIS A 285 13.58 -19.00 27.87
N SER A 286 12.61 -18.12 28.12
CA SER A 286 11.90 -18.07 29.41
C SER A 286 10.45 -17.61 29.24
N SER A 287 9.58 -18.40 29.85
CA SER A 287 8.12 -18.37 29.85
C SER A 287 7.51 -17.11 30.49
N MET A 288 6.31 -16.74 30.03
CA MET A 288 5.36 -15.98 30.85
C MET A 288 4.06 -16.76 31.04
N ASN A 289 3.62 -16.75 32.30
CA ASN A 289 2.52 -17.50 32.87
C ASN A 289 1.15 -16.95 32.48
N SER A 290 0.24 -17.89 32.25
CA SER A 290 -1.18 -17.95 32.63
C SER A 290 -1.77 -16.78 33.43
N MET A 291 -2.85 -16.18 32.93
CA MET A 291 -4.08 -16.02 33.72
C MET A 291 -5.34 -16.27 32.88
N LYS A 292 -6.19 -17.13 33.45
CA LYS A 292 -7.53 -17.54 33.00
C LYS A 292 -8.57 -16.46 33.33
N THR A 293 -9.47 -16.19 32.38
CA THR A 293 -10.94 -16.08 32.56
C THR A 293 -11.52 -16.33 31.15
N GLY A 294 -12.33 -17.34 30.84
CA GLY A 294 -13.54 -17.76 31.52
C GLY A 294 -14.76 -17.33 30.69
N SER A 295 -15.08 -18.05 29.61
CA SER A 295 -16.47 -18.25 29.16
C SER A 295 -16.57 -19.30 28.07
N ARG A 296 -17.23 -20.42 28.42
CA ARG A 296 -17.76 -21.43 27.51
C ARG A 296 -18.87 -20.80 26.68
N CYS A 297 -18.99 -21.17 25.41
CA CYS A 297 -20.30 -21.45 24.82
C CYS A 297 -20.18 -22.36 23.60
N SER A 298 -21.14 -23.26 23.54
CA SER A 298 -21.17 -24.51 22.80
C SER A 298 -21.60 -24.35 21.35
N LEU A 299 -21.16 -25.33 20.54
CA LEU A 299 -21.75 -25.72 19.26
C LEU A 299 -23.26 -25.95 19.42
N THR A 300 -24.10 -25.15 18.74
CA THR A 300 -25.37 -25.61 18.14
C THR A 300 -25.90 -24.60 17.11
N SER A 301 -26.60 -25.14 16.11
CA SER A 301 -27.45 -24.49 15.10
C SER A 301 -26.81 -24.06 13.78
N LEU A 302 -26.73 -25.05 12.87
CA LEU A 302 -27.04 -24.82 11.46
C LEU A 302 -28.39 -24.11 11.34
N GLY A 303 -28.46 -23.13 10.43
CA GLY A 303 -29.72 -22.63 9.89
C GLY A 303 -30.00 -21.16 10.17
N ARG A 304 -29.41 -20.27 9.35
CA ARG A 304 -29.97 -18.97 8.90
C ARG A 304 -28.91 -18.20 8.10
N ASN A 305 -28.75 -18.52 6.82
CA ASN A 305 -27.97 -17.68 5.90
C ASN A 305 -28.51 -17.73 4.47
N LYS A 306 -29.67 -17.09 4.26
CA LYS A 306 -30.18 -16.78 2.91
C LYS A 306 -30.42 -15.29 2.65
N LYS A 307 -30.41 -14.42 3.67
CA LYS A 307 -30.66 -12.97 3.50
C LYS A 307 -29.41 -12.06 3.53
N LYS A 308 -28.25 -12.52 4.02
CA LYS A 308 -26.99 -11.75 3.97
C LYS A 308 -26.24 -11.85 2.62
N ASN A 309 -26.49 -12.88 1.82
CA ASN A 309 -25.82 -13.06 0.52
C ASN A 309 -26.37 -12.17 -0.60
N GLN A 310 -27.64 -11.74 -0.54
CA GLN A 310 -28.22 -10.86 -1.57
C GLN A 310 -27.77 -9.39 -1.43
N GLN A 311 -27.50 -8.90 -0.22
CA GLN A 311 -26.97 -7.54 -0.02
C GLN A 311 -25.48 -7.40 -0.39
N LEU A 312 -24.68 -8.46 -0.21
CA LEU A 312 -23.28 -8.50 -0.65
C LEU A 312 -23.15 -8.62 -2.18
N GLN A 313 -24.07 -9.31 -2.85
CA GLN A 313 -24.10 -9.35 -4.32
C GLN A 313 -24.45 -8.00 -4.96
N GLY A 314 -25.39 -7.24 -4.37
CA GLY A 314 -25.76 -5.91 -4.88
C GLY A 314 -24.62 -4.89 -4.85
N GLN A 315 -23.83 -4.85 -3.77
CA GLN A 315 -22.67 -3.95 -3.69
C GLN A 315 -21.52 -4.35 -4.62
N THR A 316 -21.36 -5.64 -4.91
CA THR A 316 -20.31 -6.14 -5.80
C THR A 316 -20.65 -5.87 -7.27
N GLN A 317 -21.93 -5.97 -7.65
CA GLN A 317 -22.39 -5.66 -9.02
C GLN A 317 -22.33 -4.16 -9.32
N GLN A 318 -22.69 -3.29 -8.38
CA GLN A 318 -22.60 -1.84 -8.56
C GLN A 318 -21.13 -1.39 -8.74
N GLN A 319 -20.20 -1.89 -7.90
CA GLN A 319 -18.76 -1.62 -8.06
C GLN A 319 -18.16 -2.21 -9.33
N GLN A 320 -18.71 -3.32 -9.86
CA GLN A 320 -18.28 -3.86 -11.15
C GLN A 320 -18.80 -3.01 -12.32
N HIS A 321 -20.04 -2.54 -12.25
CA HIS A 321 -20.64 -1.69 -13.29
C HIS A 321 -19.95 -0.32 -13.38
N ASP A 322 -19.60 0.27 -12.23
CA ASP A 322 -18.86 1.54 -12.18
C ASP A 322 -17.41 1.39 -12.69
N ARG A 323 -16.75 0.25 -12.40
CA ARG A 323 -15.43 -0.07 -12.97
C ARG A 323 -15.47 -0.30 -14.48
N LEU A 324 -16.50 -0.98 -14.97
CA LEU A 324 -16.71 -1.22 -16.40
C LEU A 324 -16.92 0.12 -17.14
N SER A 325 -17.76 1.01 -16.58
CA SER A 325 -18.00 2.36 -17.12
C SER A 325 -16.72 3.20 -17.19
N TYR A 326 -15.91 3.22 -16.12
CA TYR A 326 -14.66 3.95 -16.09
C TYR A 326 -13.60 3.40 -17.06
N SER A 327 -13.51 2.06 -17.17
CA SER A 327 -12.59 1.40 -18.11
C SER A 327 -12.95 1.69 -19.58
N GLN A 328 -14.24 1.80 -19.91
CA GLN A 328 -14.73 2.17 -21.24
C GLN A 328 -14.38 3.64 -21.58
N GLN A 329 -14.53 4.55 -20.61
CA GLN A 329 -14.10 5.95 -20.77
C GLN A 329 -12.60 6.10 -21.05
N LEU A 330 -11.75 5.35 -20.34
CA LEU A 330 -10.29 5.34 -20.59
C LEU A 330 -9.93 4.74 -21.96
N HIS A 331 -10.68 3.74 -22.43
CA HIS A 331 -10.46 3.17 -23.76
C HIS A 331 -10.83 4.17 -24.86
N GLN A 332 -11.90 4.95 -24.65
CA GLN A 332 -12.36 5.98 -25.60
C GLN A 332 -11.43 7.21 -25.61
N GLN A 333 -10.84 7.58 -24.47
CA GLN A 333 -9.79 8.61 -24.42
C GLN A 333 -8.49 8.17 -25.09
N ARG A 334 -8.09 6.90 -24.98
CA ARG A 334 -6.88 6.37 -25.65
C ARG A 334 -6.98 6.35 -27.16
N GLN A 335 -8.16 6.07 -27.72
CA GLN A 335 -8.38 6.10 -29.17
C GLN A 335 -8.30 7.54 -29.73
N ASN A 336 -8.61 8.55 -28.92
CA ASN A 336 -8.54 9.96 -29.33
C ASN A 336 -7.14 10.61 -29.17
N SER A 337 -6.20 9.97 -28.49
CA SER A 337 -4.95 10.64 -28.07
C SER A 337 -3.67 10.15 -28.74
N GLY A 338 -3.71 9.22 -29.72
CA GLY A 338 -2.64 9.04 -30.72
C GLY A 338 -1.18 9.09 -30.25
N ILE A 339 -0.85 8.63 -29.04
CA ILE A 339 0.50 8.71 -28.48
C ILE A 339 1.15 7.32 -28.51
N SER A 340 2.09 7.17 -29.43
CA SER A 340 3.07 6.08 -29.46
C SER A 340 4.27 6.48 -28.60
N HIS A 341 4.54 5.76 -27.51
CA HIS A 341 5.82 5.89 -26.80
C HIS A 341 6.38 4.52 -26.42
N GLN A 342 7.45 4.13 -27.12
CA GLN A 342 8.53 3.35 -26.54
C GLN A 342 9.18 4.20 -25.45
N VAL A 343 9.16 3.73 -24.21
CA VAL A 343 9.92 4.34 -23.11
C VAL A 343 10.90 3.31 -22.56
N ASN A 344 12.17 3.69 -22.54
CA ASN A 344 13.29 2.86 -22.17
C ASN A 344 13.33 2.68 -20.64
N PHE A 345 12.96 1.50 -20.17
CA PHE A 345 12.69 1.15 -18.76
C PHE A 345 13.93 1.26 -17.86
N TYR A 346 15.14 1.25 -18.43
CA TYR A 346 16.40 1.18 -17.67
C TYR A 346 16.87 2.51 -17.07
N ALA A 347 16.37 3.67 -17.52
CA ALA A 347 16.85 4.97 -17.02
C ALA A 347 16.13 5.48 -15.75
N MET A 348 14.99 4.89 -15.36
CA MET A 348 14.19 5.36 -14.21
C MET A 348 14.49 4.67 -12.88
N LEU A 349 15.28 3.60 -12.87
CA LEU A 349 15.51 2.77 -11.67
C LEU A 349 16.74 3.19 -10.85
N THR A 350 17.46 4.24 -11.23
CA THR A 350 18.75 4.63 -10.61
C THR A 350 18.81 6.03 -10.01
N ASN A 351 17.71 6.61 -9.52
CA ASN A 351 17.78 7.80 -8.64
C ASN A 351 16.75 7.78 -7.52
#